data_AF-A0A930P9U2-F1
#
_entry.id   AF-A0A930P9U2-F1
#
_cell.length_a   1.000
_cell.length_b   1.000
_cell.length_c   1.000
_cell.angle_alpha   90.00
_cell.angle_beta   90.00
_cell.angle_gamma   90.00
#
_symmetry.space_group_name_H-M   'P 1'
#
loop_
_entity.id
_entity.type
_entity.pdbx_description
1 polymer ?
#
loop_
_entity_poly.entity_id
_entity_poly.type
_entity_poly.pdbx_seq_one_letter_code
_entity_poly.pdbx_strand_id
1 'polypeptide(L)'
;GNKLYVLASNSLYTYNKNDQSIKTYDKVNGLSDTDIRFIAWNKTARRLVIIYSNNNIDLLDDRGNVTNVPDYYLKTTMADKTVNGIDMSGVYCYLSTGFGLVKLNVAKAEISDSYNLSFPVNYSYIEGGYIYAASQSNGLYRATLSANLLDRNNWTNVGTYVERPRIADAALLAQAKTLNPGGPKRNTFVWTTFLNNRLYGTGGIYNPTVNNWENPGIVQVLQGDDWDFFEDNLSTRTGYPYIGTKAVAIDPRNSNHVYVGARTGLYEFMSGKMVAFYNKDNSILQGAIDRGRELGNDYVLVYGLAYDREGNLWVLNNQTKKENLIRVSKDGQMTSFSKPELMKDGVGLSGLSQMRLDSRNLLWFCNDYWIQPGLFSYDPKNDKLKAYTRFVNEDGSNVDITAVHCWAEDLEHNIWVGTTAGPMLLQRSQMNEQDNYRFVQVKVPRNDGTNLADYLLAGLDITAIAVDGGGRKWFGTKGTGVYLISADNMTQLQHFTTTNSHLLSNNIQSISINDATGEVFFATDNGLCSYMSDATKAVDLPNDETTYAYPNPVKPGYTGPITIVGLSLNVDVKIVTTNGVLVAEGTSNGGSFVWDGKDKNGKRVASGVYMVQTADENGDNGTVCKVAVVN
;
A
#
# COMPACT_ATOMS: atom_id res chain seq x y z
N GLY A 1 -27.44 -20.73 -13.74
CA GLY A 1 -26.49 -21.62 -13.05
C GLY A 1 -26.45 -21.28 -11.58
N ASN A 2 -25.76 -22.08 -10.78
CA ASN A 2 -25.75 -21.92 -9.31
C ASN A 2 -24.68 -20.96 -8.80
N LYS A 3 -23.76 -20.49 -9.66
CA LYS A 3 -22.77 -19.47 -9.30
C LYS A 3 -23.21 -18.09 -9.77
N LEU A 4 -23.11 -17.11 -8.88
CA LEU A 4 -23.20 -15.68 -9.17
C LEU A 4 -21.79 -15.10 -9.12
N TYR A 5 -21.35 -14.48 -10.21
CA TYR A 5 -20.11 -13.71 -10.26
C TYR A 5 -20.44 -12.26 -9.98
N VAL A 6 -19.72 -11.64 -9.04
CA VAL A 6 -19.94 -10.26 -8.63
C VAL A 6 -18.66 -9.47 -8.80
N LEU A 7 -18.77 -8.37 -9.53
CA LEU A 7 -17.75 -7.33 -9.60
C LEU A 7 -18.17 -6.19 -8.66
N ALA A 8 -17.39 -5.97 -7.60
CA ALA A 8 -17.63 -4.91 -6.63
C ALA A 8 -16.30 -4.25 -6.27
N SER A 9 -16.24 -2.92 -6.26
CA SER A 9 -15.00 -2.16 -6.02
C SER A 9 -13.82 -2.62 -6.89
N ASN A 10 -14.12 -2.96 -8.15
CA ASN A 10 -13.16 -3.45 -9.15
C ASN A 10 -12.46 -4.77 -8.76
N SER A 11 -13.05 -5.52 -7.82
CA SER A 11 -12.62 -6.84 -7.36
C SER A 11 -13.69 -7.90 -7.64
N LEU A 12 -13.26 -9.15 -7.82
CA LEU A 12 -14.13 -10.27 -8.18
C LEU A 12 -14.35 -11.20 -6.98
N TYR A 13 -15.60 -11.58 -6.76
CA TYR A 13 -15.93 -12.74 -5.95
C TYR A 13 -17.05 -13.55 -6.59
N THR A 14 -17.17 -14.81 -6.15
CA THR A 14 -18.27 -15.69 -6.51
C THR A 14 -19.10 -16.04 -5.29
N TYR A 15 -20.38 -16.23 -5.52
CA TYR A 15 -21.33 -16.77 -4.55
C TYR A 15 -22.01 -17.99 -5.13
N ASN A 16 -21.92 -19.11 -4.41
CA ASN A 16 -22.60 -20.35 -4.78
C ASN A 16 -23.97 -20.42 -4.10
N LYS A 17 -25.04 -20.38 -4.89
CA LYS A 17 -26.43 -20.39 -4.41
C LYS A 17 -26.83 -21.70 -3.73
N ASN A 18 -26.08 -22.78 -3.92
CA ASN A 18 -26.41 -24.08 -3.33
C ASN A 18 -25.98 -24.20 -1.88
N ASP A 19 -24.71 -23.87 -1.60
CA ASP A 19 -24.09 -24.02 -0.28
C ASP A 19 -23.83 -22.67 0.41
N GLN A 20 -24.19 -21.57 -0.26
CA GLN A 20 -24.02 -20.18 0.20
C GLN A 20 -22.55 -19.77 0.39
N SER A 21 -21.60 -20.54 -0.13
CA SER A 21 -20.18 -20.20 -0.03
C SER A 21 -19.81 -18.98 -0.87
N ILE A 22 -18.90 -18.17 -0.34
CA ILE A 22 -18.27 -17.04 -1.04
C ILE A 22 -16.81 -17.39 -1.28
N LYS A 23 -16.32 -17.10 -2.49
CA LYS A 23 -14.90 -17.19 -2.84
C LYS A 23 -14.47 -15.89 -3.51
N THR A 24 -13.47 -15.23 -2.94
CA THR A 24 -12.80 -14.06 -3.52
C THR A 24 -11.74 -14.47 -4.53
N TYR A 25 -11.40 -13.54 -5.42
CA TYR A 25 -10.38 -13.71 -6.45
C TYR A 25 -9.46 -12.47 -6.47
N ASP A 26 -8.15 -12.72 -6.39
CA ASP A 26 -7.05 -11.74 -6.33
C ASP A 26 -5.77 -12.35 -6.92
N LYS A 27 -4.66 -11.58 -6.92
CA LYS A 27 -3.37 -12.01 -7.47
C LYS A 27 -2.74 -13.22 -6.78
N VAL A 28 -3.11 -13.50 -5.53
CA VAL A 28 -2.56 -14.61 -4.75
C VAL A 28 -3.35 -15.91 -4.99
N ASN A 29 -4.65 -15.82 -5.27
CA ASN A 29 -5.53 -16.98 -5.40
C ASN A 29 -6.11 -17.20 -6.81
N GLY A 30 -5.59 -16.51 -7.82
CA GLY A 30 -5.69 -16.98 -9.22
C GLY A 30 -5.71 -15.92 -10.30
N LEU A 31 -5.99 -14.65 -9.99
CA LEU A 31 -6.05 -13.59 -11.00
C LEU A 31 -4.65 -13.13 -11.41
N SER A 32 -4.52 -12.69 -12.65
CA SER A 32 -3.25 -12.20 -13.19
C SER A 32 -3.02 -10.71 -12.89
N ASP A 33 -4.07 -9.98 -12.52
CA ASP A 33 -4.02 -8.52 -12.39
C ASP A 33 -5.07 -7.96 -11.41
N THR A 34 -5.06 -6.64 -11.23
CA THR A 34 -5.99 -5.88 -10.38
C THR A 34 -6.84 -4.89 -11.19
N ASP A 35 -7.82 -4.26 -10.54
CA ASP A 35 -8.66 -3.21 -11.13
C ASP A 35 -9.50 -3.69 -12.34
N ILE A 36 -10.42 -4.62 -12.06
CA ILE A 36 -11.30 -5.21 -13.07
C ILE A 36 -12.34 -4.18 -13.54
N ARG A 37 -12.41 -3.98 -14.87
CA ARG A 37 -13.42 -3.09 -15.49
C ARG A 37 -14.63 -3.82 -16.01
N PHE A 38 -14.45 -4.99 -16.62
CA PHE A 38 -15.56 -5.74 -17.20
C PHE A 38 -15.49 -7.20 -16.81
N ILE A 39 -16.67 -7.76 -16.53
CA ILE A 39 -16.87 -9.21 -16.46
C ILE A 39 -18.06 -9.61 -17.33
N ALA A 40 -17.97 -10.74 -17.99
CA ALA A 40 -19.12 -11.35 -18.67
C ALA A 40 -18.95 -12.86 -18.84
N TRP A 41 -20.02 -13.60 -18.61
CA TRP A 41 -20.03 -15.06 -18.76
C TRP A 41 -20.27 -15.46 -20.21
N ASN A 42 -19.32 -16.17 -20.82
CA ASN A 42 -19.52 -16.82 -22.11
C ASN A 42 -20.14 -18.22 -21.89
N LYS A 43 -21.43 -18.36 -22.24
CA LYS A 43 -22.18 -19.60 -22.03
C LYS A 43 -21.65 -20.78 -22.84
N THR A 44 -21.20 -20.55 -24.07
CA THR A 44 -20.75 -21.59 -24.99
C THR A 44 -19.40 -22.15 -24.57
N ALA A 45 -18.45 -21.26 -24.23
CA ALA A 45 -17.12 -21.63 -23.77
C ALA A 45 -17.08 -22.03 -22.29
N ARG A 46 -18.15 -21.76 -21.54
CA ARG A 46 -18.27 -21.99 -20.08
C ARG A 46 -17.12 -21.32 -19.29
N ARG A 47 -16.83 -20.06 -19.62
CA ARG A 47 -15.81 -19.26 -18.95
C ARG A 47 -16.31 -17.83 -18.71
N LEU A 48 -15.92 -17.26 -17.58
CA LEU A 48 -16.05 -15.83 -17.31
C LEU A 48 -14.88 -15.12 -17.99
N VAL A 49 -15.18 -14.14 -18.84
CA VAL A 49 -14.19 -13.19 -19.35
C VAL A 49 -14.05 -12.07 -18.34
N ILE A 50 -12.82 -11.77 -17.94
CA ILE A 50 -12.43 -10.72 -17.00
C ILE A 50 -11.49 -9.78 -17.74
N ILE A 51 -11.78 -8.48 -17.77
CA ILE A 51 -10.92 -7.46 -18.41
C ILE A 51 -10.51 -6.44 -17.36
N TYR A 52 -9.21 -6.26 -17.22
CA TYR A 52 -8.57 -5.31 -16.30
C TYR A 52 -8.43 -3.93 -16.93
N SER A 53 -8.18 -2.91 -16.11
CA SER A 53 -8.05 -1.52 -16.59
C SER A 53 -6.84 -1.27 -17.48
N ASN A 54 -5.79 -2.07 -17.34
CA ASN A 54 -4.64 -2.08 -18.24
C ASN A 54 -4.89 -2.89 -19.54
N ASN A 55 -6.10 -3.44 -19.71
CA ASN A 55 -6.54 -4.29 -20.83
C ASN A 55 -5.94 -5.70 -20.86
N ASN A 56 -5.34 -6.16 -19.77
CA ASN A 56 -5.07 -7.59 -19.59
C ASN A 56 -6.40 -8.35 -19.50
N ILE A 57 -6.39 -9.64 -19.84
CA ILE A 57 -7.60 -10.46 -19.93
C ILE A 57 -7.36 -11.78 -19.22
N ASP A 58 -8.27 -12.14 -18.32
CA ASP A 58 -8.33 -13.48 -17.73
C ASP A 58 -9.61 -14.21 -18.14
N LEU A 59 -9.48 -15.52 -18.28
CA LEU A 59 -10.57 -16.44 -18.51
C LEU A 59 -10.70 -17.40 -17.32
N LEU A 60 -11.80 -17.29 -16.58
CA LEU A 60 -12.07 -18.12 -15.40
C LEU A 60 -13.09 -19.21 -15.74
N ASP A 61 -12.70 -20.47 -15.67
CA ASP A 61 -13.59 -21.61 -15.95
C ASP A 61 -14.53 -21.97 -14.77
N ASP A 62 -15.42 -22.92 -14.99
CA ASP A 62 -16.39 -23.36 -13.97
C ASP A 62 -15.77 -24.13 -12.80
N ARG A 63 -14.55 -24.67 -12.97
CA ARG A 63 -13.74 -25.34 -11.95
C ARG A 63 -12.92 -24.36 -11.13
N GLY A 64 -12.82 -23.11 -11.58
CA GLY A 64 -12.09 -22.05 -10.89
C GLY A 64 -10.66 -21.86 -11.39
N ASN A 65 -10.28 -22.46 -12.52
CA ASN A 65 -8.98 -22.25 -13.13
C ASN A 65 -8.98 -20.95 -13.93
N VAL A 66 -7.90 -20.20 -13.84
CA VAL A 66 -7.69 -18.96 -14.59
C VAL A 66 -6.70 -19.21 -15.73
N THR A 67 -7.00 -18.70 -16.91
CA THR A 67 -6.10 -18.65 -18.05
C THR A 67 -5.91 -17.20 -18.47
N ASN A 68 -4.69 -16.70 -18.39
CA ASN A 68 -4.35 -15.36 -18.83
C ASN A 68 -4.22 -15.27 -20.35
N VAL A 69 -4.71 -14.17 -20.94
CA VAL A 69 -4.59 -13.84 -22.36
C VAL A 69 -3.98 -12.43 -22.48
N PRO A 70 -2.64 -12.31 -22.33
CA PRO A 70 -1.98 -11.01 -22.20
C PRO A 70 -1.75 -10.31 -23.54
N ASP A 71 -2.03 -10.96 -24.67
CA ASP A 71 -1.74 -10.50 -26.03
C ASP A 71 -2.22 -9.06 -26.28
N TYR A 72 -3.44 -8.75 -25.84
CA TYR A 72 -3.98 -7.40 -26.01
C TYR A 72 -3.24 -6.40 -25.13
N TYR A 73 -2.94 -6.72 -23.87
CA TYR A 73 -2.14 -5.90 -22.97
C TYR A 73 -0.74 -5.63 -23.54
N LEU A 74 -0.02 -6.67 -23.93
CA LEU A 74 1.37 -6.61 -24.43
C LEU A 74 1.50 -5.93 -25.80
N LYS A 75 0.41 -5.81 -26.57
CA LYS A 75 0.45 -5.18 -27.88
C LYS A 75 0.77 -3.69 -27.79
N THR A 76 1.96 -3.31 -28.26
CA THR A 76 2.35 -1.92 -28.52
C THR A 76 1.70 -1.42 -29.80
N THR A 77 1.02 -0.26 -29.72
CA THR A 77 0.34 0.39 -30.84
C THR A 77 0.08 1.85 -30.51
N MET A 78 -0.10 2.68 -31.54
CA MET A 78 -0.54 4.08 -31.40
C MET A 78 -2.07 4.21 -31.29
N ALA A 79 -2.81 3.11 -31.48
CA ALA A 79 -4.26 3.09 -31.39
C ALA A 79 -4.74 3.13 -29.93
N ASP A 80 -5.87 3.79 -29.68
CA ASP A 80 -6.50 3.81 -28.36
C ASP A 80 -7.09 2.44 -28.00
N LYS A 81 -6.41 1.74 -27.08
CA LYS A 81 -6.77 0.40 -26.61
C LYS A 81 -7.86 0.38 -25.54
N THR A 82 -8.43 1.53 -25.17
CA THR A 82 -9.47 1.58 -24.14
C THR A 82 -10.64 0.69 -24.54
N VAL A 83 -10.96 -0.29 -23.69
CA VAL A 83 -12.15 -1.13 -23.85
C VAL A 83 -13.36 -0.38 -23.31
N ASN A 84 -14.35 -0.15 -24.18
CA ASN A 84 -15.60 0.54 -23.86
C ASN A 84 -16.75 -0.43 -23.55
N GLY A 85 -16.63 -1.69 -24.01
CA GLY A 85 -17.62 -2.71 -23.76
C GLY A 85 -17.20 -4.09 -24.25
N ILE A 86 -17.87 -5.12 -23.75
CA ILE A 86 -17.76 -6.51 -24.20
C ILE A 86 -19.10 -7.13 -24.55
N ASP A 87 -19.14 -7.92 -25.62
CA ASP A 87 -20.34 -8.60 -26.12
C ASP A 87 -20.03 -10.04 -26.53
N MET A 88 -20.93 -10.98 -26.20
CA MET A 88 -20.72 -12.41 -26.44
C MET A 88 -21.49 -12.90 -27.66
N SER A 89 -20.85 -13.74 -28.49
CA SER A 89 -21.53 -14.49 -29.56
C SER A 89 -20.83 -15.82 -29.82
N GLY A 90 -21.56 -16.93 -29.66
CA GLY A 90 -20.98 -18.26 -29.69
C GLY A 90 -19.85 -18.40 -28.67
N VAL A 91 -18.66 -18.82 -29.13
CA VAL A 91 -17.43 -18.93 -28.31
C VAL A 91 -16.63 -17.63 -28.26
N TYR A 92 -17.07 -16.57 -28.94
CA TYR A 92 -16.33 -15.32 -29.05
C TYR A 92 -16.83 -14.26 -28.06
N CYS A 93 -15.90 -13.42 -27.63
CA CYS A 93 -16.14 -12.15 -26.97
C CYS A 93 -15.61 -11.02 -27.87
N TYR A 94 -16.45 -10.06 -28.20
CA TYR A 94 -16.09 -8.87 -28.96
C TYR A 94 -15.88 -7.72 -27.98
N LEU A 95 -14.63 -7.25 -27.90
CA LEU A 95 -14.25 -6.06 -27.15
C LEU A 95 -14.48 -4.86 -28.06
N SER A 96 -15.34 -3.94 -27.65
CA SER A 96 -15.50 -2.63 -28.27
C SER A 96 -14.43 -1.70 -27.73
N THR A 97 -13.64 -1.07 -28.62
CA THR A 97 -12.40 -0.37 -28.27
C THR A 97 -12.34 1.03 -28.86
N GLY A 98 -11.36 1.83 -28.46
CA GLY A 98 -11.11 3.18 -28.99
C GLY A 98 -10.80 3.26 -30.50
N PHE A 99 -10.47 2.14 -31.16
CA PHE A 99 -10.16 2.11 -32.59
C PHE A 99 -11.09 1.22 -33.43
N GLY A 100 -12.00 0.46 -32.80
CA GLY A 100 -12.79 -0.56 -33.49
C GLY A 100 -13.15 -1.72 -32.58
N LEU A 101 -13.03 -2.95 -33.09
CA LEU A 101 -13.36 -4.17 -32.33
C LEU A 101 -12.15 -5.10 -32.22
N VAL A 102 -12.04 -5.80 -31.09
CA VAL A 102 -11.11 -6.93 -30.91
C VAL A 102 -11.93 -8.19 -30.63
N LYS A 103 -11.66 -9.27 -31.36
CA LYS A 103 -12.37 -10.54 -31.25
C LYS A 103 -11.51 -11.54 -30.48
N LEU A 104 -11.94 -11.88 -29.27
CA LEU A 104 -11.36 -12.88 -28.40
C LEU A 104 -12.08 -14.22 -28.60
N ASN A 105 -11.34 -15.30 -28.87
CA ASN A 105 -11.86 -16.65 -28.81
C ASN A 105 -11.72 -17.18 -27.37
N VAL A 106 -12.85 -17.21 -26.66
CA VAL A 106 -12.88 -17.56 -25.23
C VAL A 106 -12.59 -19.04 -25.02
N ALA A 107 -12.96 -19.91 -25.95
CA ALA A 107 -12.68 -21.34 -25.85
C ALA A 107 -11.19 -21.65 -26.01
N LYS A 108 -10.53 -20.98 -26.96
CA LYS A 108 -9.10 -21.17 -27.25
C LYS A 108 -8.16 -20.28 -26.44
N ALA A 109 -8.68 -19.29 -25.72
CA ALA A 109 -7.89 -18.33 -24.96
C ALA A 109 -6.89 -17.53 -25.86
N GLU A 110 -7.37 -17.03 -27.00
CA GLU A 110 -6.54 -16.31 -27.97
C GLU A 110 -7.29 -15.11 -28.57
N ILE A 111 -6.56 -14.05 -28.92
CA ILE A 111 -7.09 -12.97 -29.77
C ILE A 111 -7.14 -13.48 -31.20
N SER A 112 -8.34 -13.66 -31.76
CA SER A 112 -8.52 -14.16 -33.13
C SER A 112 -8.34 -13.08 -34.18
N ASP A 113 -8.93 -11.91 -33.97
CA ASP A 113 -8.94 -10.83 -34.96
C ASP A 113 -8.99 -9.46 -34.29
N SER A 114 -8.57 -8.41 -35.00
CA SER A 114 -8.78 -7.00 -34.63
C SER A 114 -9.30 -6.23 -35.84
N TYR A 115 -10.52 -5.70 -35.75
CA TYR A 115 -11.18 -4.94 -36.82
C TYR A 115 -10.97 -3.45 -36.57
N ASN A 116 -10.00 -2.85 -37.25
CA ASN A 116 -9.69 -1.43 -37.11
C ASN A 116 -10.64 -0.58 -37.97
N LEU A 117 -11.56 0.12 -37.31
CA LEU A 117 -12.52 1.02 -37.95
C LEU A 117 -12.05 2.48 -37.93
N SER A 118 -10.94 2.75 -37.25
CA SER A 118 -10.36 4.10 -37.05
C SER A 118 -11.29 5.06 -36.32
N PHE A 119 -12.21 4.55 -35.51
CA PHE A 119 -13.08 5.32 -34.63
C PHE A 119 -13.45 4.50 -33.39
N PRO A 120 -13.78 5.16 -32.26
CA PRO A 120 -14.16 4.46 -31.03
C PRO A 120 -15.51 3.77 -31.17
N VAL A 121 -15.59 2.53 -30.71
CA VAL A 121 -16.83 1.75 -30.62
C VAL A 121 -17.22 1.63 -29.16
N ASN A 122 -18.46 1.98 -28.83
CA ASN A 122 -19.02 1.90 -27.48
C ASN A 122 -19.55 0.49 -27.18
N TYR A 123 -20.19 -0.15 -28.16
CA TYR A 123 -20.67 -1.51 -28.03
C TYR A 123 -20.84 -2.22 -29.38
N SER A 124 -20.98 -3.54 -29.35
CA SER A 124 -21.23 -4.36 -30.53
C SER A 124 -22.37 -5.36 -30.32
N TYR A 125 -22.87 -5.96 -31.40
CA TYR A 125 -23.77 -7.10 -31.32
C TYR A 125 -23.81 -7.84 -32.66
N ILE A 126 -24.30 -9.08 -32.65
CA ILE A 126 -24.51 -9.88 -33.85
C ILE A 126 -26.00 -10.17 -33.99
N GLU A 127 -26.55 -9.86 -35.17
CA GLU A 127 -27.95 -10.08 -35.49
C GLU A 127 -28.13 -10.27 -37.00
N GLY A 128 -28.98 -11.22 -37.39
CA GLY A 128 -29.34 -11.41 -38.81
C GLY A 128 -28.17 -11.73 -39.74
N GLY A 129 -27.08 -12.34 -39.24
CA GLY A 129 -25.88 -12.63 -40.02
C GLY A 129 -24.92 -11.44 -40.20
N TYR A 130 -25.17 -10.33 -39.49
CA TYR A 130 -24.32 -9.15 -39.46
C TYR A 130 -23.67 -8.98 -38.08
N ILE A 131 -22.51 -8.35 -38.07
CA ILE A 131 -21.93 -7.73 -36.88
C ILE A 131 -22.19 -6.23 -36.94
N TYR A 132 -22.59 -5.65 -35.81
CA TYR A 132 -22.85 -4.23 -35.63
C TYR A 132 -21.82 -3.62 -34.68
N ALA A 133 -21.34 -2.42 -35.00
CA ALA A 133 -20.45 -1.60 -34.18
C ALA A 133 -21.10 -0.23 -33.99
N ALA A 134 -21.50 0.09 -32.76
CA ALA A 134 -22.14 1.35 -32.41
C ALA A 134 -21.12 2.32 -31.81
N SER A 135 -21.05 3.52 -32.39
CA SER A 135 -20.13 4.58 -32.00
C SER A 135 -20.89 5.87 -31.74
N GLN A 136 -20.69 6.47 -30.57
CA GLN A 136 -21.32 7.75 -30.23
C GLN A 136 -20.91 8.87 -31.20
N SER A 137 -19.68 8.83 -31.73
CA SER A 137 -19.16 9.83 -32.66
C SER A 137 -19.46 9.53 -34.13
N ASN A 138 -19.63 8.26 -34.51
CA ASN A 138 -19.70 7.85 -35.92
C ASN A 138 -21.03 7.19 -36.32
N GLY A 139 -21.91 6.88 -35.36
CA GLY A 139 -23.19 6.20 -35.61
C GLY A 139 -23.07 4.69 -35.58
N LEU A 140 -24.01 3.99 -36.23
CA LEU A 140 -24.10 2.55 -36.26
C LEU A 140 -23.54 2.00 -37.56
N TYR A 141 -22.48 1.19 -37.48
CA TYR A 141 -21.91 0.49 -38.61
C TYR A 141 -22.25 -1.00 -38.56
N ARG A 142 -22.35 -1.65 -39.72
CA ARG A 142 -22.46 -3.11 -39.81
C ARG A 142 -21.66 -3.70 -40.98
N ALA A 143 -21.30 -4.97 -40.86
CA ALA A 143 -20.73 -5.79 -41.92
C ALA A 143 -21.31 -7.21 -41.88
N THR A 144 -21.40 -7.90 -43.03
CA THR A 144 -21.82 -9.30 -43.06
C THR A 144 -20.75 -10.19 -42.43
N LEU A 145 -21.15 -11.19 -41.65
CA LEU A 145 -20.19 -12.10 -41.00
C LEU A 145 -19.37 -12.93 -41.99
N SER A 146 -19.84 -13.07 -43.23
CA SER A 146 -19.13 -13.76 -44.31
C SER A 146 -18.14 -12.88 -45.08
N ALA A 147 -18.14 -11.56 -44.85
CA ALA A 147 -17.20 -10.65 -45.50
C ALA A 147 -15.81 -10.69 -44.82
N ASN A 148 -14.82 -10.11 -45.49
CA ASN A 148 -13.54 -9.82 -44.86
C ASN A 148 -13.68 -8.64 -43.88
N LEU A 149 -13.95 -8.93 -42.61
CA LEU A 149 -14.17 -7.93 -41.56
C LEU A 149 -12.92 -7.08 -41.24
N LEU A 150 -11.72 -7.51 -41.68
CA LEU A 150 -10.48 -6.72 -41.55
C LEU A 150 -10.44 -5.53 -42.53
N ASP A 151 -11.15 -5.63 -43.65
CA ASP A 151 -11.27 -4.54 -44.60
C ASP A 151 -12.41 -3.60 -44.17
N ARG A 152 -12.04 -2.40 -43.74
CA ARG A 152 -12.97 -1.35 -43.31
C ARG A 152 -14.01 -1.00 -44.39
N ASN A 153 -13.71 -1.18 -45.67
CA ASN A 153 -14.67 -0.88 -46.74
C ASN A 153 -15.89 -1.81 -46.75
N ASN A 154 -15.80 -2.97 -46.09
CA ASN A 154 -16.95 -3.86 -45.90
C ASN A 154 -17.91 -3.42 -44.78
N TRP A 155 -17.57 -2.37 -44.03
CA TRP A 155 -18.39 -1.81 -42.98
C TRP A 155 -19.20 -0.62 -43.49
N THR A 156 -20.52 -0.71 -43.35
CA THR A 156 -21.46 0.30 -43.86
C THR A 156 -22.17 0.99 -42.71
N ASN A 157 -22.30 2.31 -42.78
CA ASN A 157 -23.13 3.06 -41.84
C ASN A 157 -24.61 2.79 -42.16
N VAL A 158 -25.38 2.42 -41.14
CA VAL A 158 -26.79 2.03 -41.27
C VAL A 158 -27.71 2.75 -40.29
N GLY A 159 -27.20 3.75 -39.56
CA GLY A 159 -28.01 4.49 -38.61
C GLY A 159 -27.22 5.32 -37.62
N THR A 160 -27.94 5.92 -36.68
CA THR A 160 -27.39 6.73 -35.61
C THR A 160 -27.03 5.87 -34.40
N TYR A 161 -26.19 6.41 -33.52
CA TYR A 161 -25.94 5.82 -32.22
C TYR A 161 -27.22 5.81 -31.38
N VAL A 162 -27.45 4.70 -30.69
CA VAL A 162 -28.47 4.58 -29.64
C VAL A 162 -27.75 4.10 -28.39
N GLU A 163 -27.92 4.80 -27.28
CA GLU A 163 -27.30 4.39 -26.02
C GLU A 163 -27.84 3.03 -25.58
N ARG A 164 -26.93 2.15 -25.16
CA ARG A 164 -27.26 0.81 -24.66
C ARG A 164 -26.71 0.64 -23.24
N PRO A 165 -27.46 1.07 -22.21
CA PRO A 165 -26.99 1.00 -20.84
C PRO A 165 -26.81 -0.46 -20.40
N ARG A 166 -25.72 -0.74 -19.67
CA ARG A 166 -25.48 -2.04 -19.04
C ARG A 166 -26.16 -2.07 -17.68
N ILE A 167 -27.38 -2.58 -17.65
CA ILE A 167 -28.15 -2.71 -16.41
C ILE A 167 -27.95 -4.12 -15.87
N ALA A 168 -27.46 -4.22 -14.64
CA ALA A 168 -27.41 -5.49 -13.92
C ALA A 168 -28.83 -6.01 -13.68
N ASP A 169 -29.03 -7.33 -13.76
CA ASP A 169 -30.30 -7.94 -13.41
C ASP A 169 -30.70 -7.54 -11.97
N ALA A 170 -31.91 -6.99 -11.81
CA ALA A 170 -32.34 -6.40 -10.55
C ALA A 170 -32.38 -7.41 -9.40
N ALA A 171 -32.76 -8.67 -9.68
CA ALA A 171 -32.81 -9.73 -8.68
C ALA A 171 -31.40 -10.20 -8.29
N LEU A 172 -30.50 -10.35 -9.27
CA LEU A 172 -29.10 -10.68 -8.99
C LEU A 172 -28.38 -9.55 -8.22
N LEU A 173 -28.67 -8.29 -8.56
CA LEU A 173 -28.12 -7.14 -7.84
C LEU A 173 -28.64 -7.07 -6.40
N ALA A 174 -29.95 -7.30 -6.20
CA ALA A 174 -30.52 -7.39 -4.86
C ALA A 174 -29.88 -8.51 -4.04
N GLN A 175 -29.66 -9.67 -4.65
CA GLN A 175 -28.93 -10.77 -4.02
C GLN A 175 -27.49 -10.38 -3.66
N ALA A 176 -26.74 -9.81 -4.59
CA ALA A 176 -25.35 -9.40 -4.36
C ALA A 176 -25.20 -8.39 -3.21
N LYS A 177 -26.17 -7.48 -3.05
CA LYS A 177 -26.20 -6.49 -1.95
C LYS A 177 -26.34 -7.10 -0.55
N THR A 178 -26.78 -8.35 -0.44
CA THR A 178 -26.91 -9.06 0.84
C THR A 178 -25.65 -9.83 1.25
N LEU A 179 -24.67 -9.94 0.35
CA LEU A 179 -23.48 -10.75 0.55
C LEU A 179 -22.39 -9.94 1.27
N ASN A 180 -21.61 -10.63 2.11
CA ASN A 180 -20.47 -10.06 2.81
C ASN A 180 -19.20 -10.89 2.51
N PRO A 181 -18.41 -10.51 1.48
CA PRO A 181 -17.14 -11.19 1.19
C PRO A 181 -16.02 -10.86 2.20
N GLY A 182 -16.26 -9.96 3.17
CA GLY A 182 -15.22 -9.44 4.05
C GLY A 182 -14.31 -8.41 3.37
N GLY A 183 -13.24 -8.03 4.05
CA GLY A 183 -12.23 -7.10 3.53
C GLY A 183 -12.52 -5.62 3.86
N PRO A 184 -11.65 -4.70 3.38
CA PRO A 184 -11.83 -3.29 3.62
C PRO A 184 -13.04 -2.74 2.87
N LYS A 185 -13.65 -1.68 3.41
CA LYS A 185 -14.77 -0.96 2.78
C LYS A 185 -14.33 -0.26 1.49
N ARG A 186 -13.06 0.15 1.39
CA ARG A 186 -12.46 0.81 0.21
C ARG A 186 -11.02 0.34 -0.01
N ASN A 187 -10.62 0.27 -1.28
CA ASN A 187 -9.25 -0.04 -1.70
C ASN A 187 -8.29 1.16 -1.62
N THR A 188 -8.70 2.26 -0.99
CA THR A 188 -7.89 3.47 -0.85
C THR A 188 -7.18 3.46 0.50
N PHE A 189 -5.84 3.33 0.47
CA PHE A 189 -4.97 3.41 1.64
C PHE A 189 -3.85 4.41 1.36
N VAL A 190 -3.88 5.53 2.07
CA VAL A 190 -2.97 6.67 1.90
C VAL A 190 -1.91 6.66 2.97
N TRP A 191 -2.36 6.44 4.20
CA TRP A 191 -1.51 6.32 5.35
C TRP A 191 -1.90 5.07 6.12
N THR A 192 -0.89 4.34 6.57
CA THR A 192 -1.08 3.21 7.47
C THR A 192 -0.23 3.38 8.71
N THR A 193 -0.71 2.86 9.83
CA THR A 193 0.08 2.68 11.04
C THR A 193 -0.36 1.40 11.75
N PHE A 194 0.60 0.62 12.25
CA PHE A 194 0.33 -0.55 13.05
C PHE A 194 0.59 -0.25 14.52
N LEU A 195 -0.45 -0.34 15.35
CA LEU A 195 -0.36 -0.06 16.78
C LEU A 195 -1.40 -0.88 17.54
N ASN A 196 -1.06 -1.33 18.75
CA ASN A 196 -1.97 -2.09 19.62
C ASN A 196 -2.58 -3.32 18.92
N ASN A 197 -1.76 -4.05 18.16
CA ASN A 197 -2.16 -5.23 17.39
C ASN A 197 -3.26 -4.97 16.34
N ARG A 198 -3.28 -3.75 15.79
CA ARG A 198 -4.23 -3.31 14.78
C ARG A 198 -3.51 -2.50 13.71
N LEU A 199 -3.86 -2.72 12.45
CA LEU A 199 -3.49 -1.84 11.37
C LEU A 199 -4.60 -0.81 11.18
N TYR A 200 -4.26 0.48 11.28
CA TYR A 200 -5.15 1.58 10.95
C TYR A 200 -4.78 2.11 9.58
N GLY A 201 -5.75 2.21 8.67
CA GLY A 201 -5.60 2.76 7.34
C GLY A 201 -6.52 3.96 7.10
N THR A 202 -5.98 5.07 6.59
CA THR A 202 -6.78 6.21 6.12
C THR A 202 -6.86 6.23 4.59
N GLY A 203 -7.92 6.78 4.01
CA GLY A 203 -8.16 6.69 2.55
C GLY A 203 -8.25 8.02 1.78
N GLY A 204 -7.96 9.16 2.41
CA GLY A 204 -8.22 10.47 1.81
C GLY A 204 -6.95 11.25 1.48
N ILE A 205 -6.67 11.49 0.20
CA ILE A 205 -5.70 12.51 -0.23
C ILE A 205 -6.44 13.82 -0.50
N TYR A 206 -5.78 14.92 -0.20
CA TYR A 206 -5.99 16.20 -0.86
C TYR A 206 -4.64 16.61 -1.43
N ASN A 207 -4.57 16.74 -2.76
CA ASN A 207 -3.42 17.31 -3.45
C ASN A 207 -3.93 18.47 -4.33
N PRO A 208 -3.63 19.73 -3.98
CA PRO A 208 -4.13 20.88 -4.71
C PRO A 208 -3.59 20.99 -6.15
N THR A 209 -2.58 20.21 -6.54
CA THR A 209 -1.95 20.29 -7.88
C THR A 209 -2.44 19.21 -8.86
N VAL A 210 -3.22 18.22 -8.40
CA VAL A 210 -3.74 17.13 -9.25
C VAL A 210 -5.27 17.15 -9.21
N ASN A 211 -5.90 17.55 -10.32
CA ASN A 211 -7.36 17.55 -10.45
C ASN A 211 -7.92 16.13 -10.21
N ASN A 212 -9.01 16.04 -9.42
CA ASN A 212 -9.82 14.84 -9.14
C ASN A 212 -9.31 13.81 -8.11
N TRP A 213 -8.36 14.14 -7.23
CA TRP A 213 -7.91 13.21 -6.17
C TRP A 213 -8.60 13.41 -4.80
N GLU A 214 -9.86 13.87 -4.77
CA GLU A 214 -10.60 14.06 -3.51
C GLU A 214 -11.38 12.80 -3.16
N ASN A 215 -10.78 11.96 -2.32
CA ASN A 215 -11.46 10.77 -1.82
C ASN A 215 -12.28 11.09 -0.56
N PRO A 216 -13.48 10.50 -0.43
CA PRO A 216 -14.22 10.57 0.83
C PRO A 216 -13.35 10.03 1.97
N GLY A 217 -13.43 10.68 3.13
CA GLY A 217 -12.69 10.32 4.32
C GLY A 217 -13.08 8.92 4.79
N ILE A 218 -12.12 8.20 5.37
CA ILE A 218 -12.34 6.88 5.97
C ILE A 218 -11.20 6.55 6.93
N VAL A 219 -11.54 5.83 8.00
CA VAL A 219 -10.58 5.05 8.80
C VAL A 219 -11.06 3.60 8.81
N GLN A 220 -10.18 2.70 8.36
CA GLN A 220 -10.40 1.27 8.28
C GLN A 220 -9.41 0.60 9.20
N VAL A 221 -9.86 -0.35 10.02
CA VAL A 221 -9.04 -1.01 11.02
C VAL A 221 -9.05 -2.50 10.76
N LEU A 222 -7.87 -3.09 10.60
CA LEU A 222 -7.69 -4.54 10.52
C LEU A 222 -7.17 -5.06 11.86
N GLN A 223 -7.85 -6.05 12.42
CA GLN A 223 -7.44 -6.78 13.62
C GLN A 223 -7.53 -8.28 13.37
N GLY A 224 -6.39 -8.96 13.26
CA GLY A 224 -6.38 -10.34 12.75
C GLY A 224 -6.91 -10.35 11.31
N ASP A 225 -7.99 -11.09 11.08
CA ASP A 225 -8.68 -11.14 9.78
C ASP A 225 -9.92 -10.24 9.71
N ASP A 226 -10.29 -9.59 10.82
CA ASP A 226 -11.52 -8.81 10.93
C ASP A 226 -11.29 -7.34 10.57
N TRP A 227 -12.24 -6.78 9.80
CA TRP A 227 -12.24 -5.37 9.40
C TRP A 227 -13.33 -4.59 10.12
N ASP A 228 -12.92 -3.49 10.74
CA ASP A 228 -13.79 -2.47 11.35
C ASP A 228 -13.66 -1.13 10.64
N PHE A 229 -14.70 -0.30 10.75
CA PHE A 229 -14.77 0.99 10.07
C PHE A 229 -15.31 2.08 10.99
N PHE A 230 -14.67 3.24 10.94
CA PHE A 230 -15.20 4.41 11.63
C PHE A 230 -16.37 4.99 10.82
N GLU A 231 -17.25 5.71 11.52
CA GLU A 231 -18.35 6.44 10.90
C GLU A 231 -17.80 7.43 9.84
N ASP A 232 -18.29 7.32 8.60
CA ASP A 232 -17.80 8.09 7.45
C ASP A 232 -18.88 8.94 6.76
N ASN A 233 -20.15 8.81 7.15
CA ASN A 233 -21.24 9.67 6.67
C ASN A 233 -21.47 10.86 7.61
N LEU A 234 -20.49 11.77 7.67
CA LEU A 234 -20.45 12.83 8.67
C LEU A 234 -20.95 14.20 8.16
N SER A 235 -21.09 14.37 6.85
CA SER A 235 -21.34 15.69 6.24
C SER A 235 -22.64 16.35 6.69
N THR A 236 -23.68 15.57 6.93
CA THR A 236 -24.97 16.07 7.44
C THR A 236 -24.87 16.55 8.89
N ARG A 237 -23.95 16.00 9.68
CA ARG A 237 -23.71 16.37 11.09
C ARG A 237 -22.77 17.57 11.22
N THR A 238 -21.73 17.63 10.38
CA THR A 238 -20.71 18.67 10.45
C THR A 238 -21.02 19.89 9.57
N GLY A 239 -21.86 19.73 8.55
CA GLY A 239 -22.08 20.74 7.52
C GLY A 239 -20.98 20.80 6.45
N TYR A 240 -19.96 19.92 6.53
CA TYR A 240 -18.79 19.91 5.64
C TYR A 240 -18.50 18.50 5.11
N PRO A 241 -17.98 18.35 3.89
CA PRO A 241 -17.60 17.04 3.37
C PRO A 241 -16.51 16.40 4.23
N TYR A 242 -16.70 15.14 4.64
CA TYR A 242 -15.63 14.35 5.26
C TYR A 242 -14.74 13.80 4.15
N ILE A 243 -13.61 14.47 3.88
CA ILE A 243 -12.68 14.18 2.78
C ILE A 243 -11.22 14.39 3.21
N GLY A 244 -10.29 13.73 2.53
CA GLY A 244 -8.86 14.02 2.70
C GLY A 244 -8.27 13.62 4.06
N THR A 245 -8.70 12.50 4.64
CA THR A 245 -8.14 11.94 5.88
C THR A 245 -6.70 11.46 5.69
N LYS A 246 -5.72 12.23 6.20
CA LYS A 246 -4.28 11.96 6.03
C LYS A 246 -3.54 11.58 7.32
N ALA A 247 -4.14 11.80 8.47
CA ALA A 247 -3.51 11.53 9.76
C ALA A 247 -4.49 10.83 10.71
N VAL A 248 -3.97 9.90 11.50
CA VAL A 248 -4.68 9.22 12.57
C VAL A 248 -3.78 9.15 13.79
N ALA A 249 -4.32 9.46 14.97
CA ALA A 249 -3.63 9.33 16.24
C ALA A 249 -4.51 8.59 17.23
N ILE A 250 -4.00 7.49 17.77
CA ILE A 250 -4.69 6.63 18.72
C ILE A 250 -4.22 7.02 20.11
N ASP A 251 -5.15 7.27 21.03
CA ASP A 251 -4.81 7.63 22.41
C ASP A 251 -4.10 6.45 23.09
N PRO A 252 -2.85 6.63 23.58
CA PRO A 252 -2.11 5.55 24.22
C PRO A 252 -2.75 5.07 25.53
N ARG A 253 -3.68 5.85 26.10
CA ARG A 253 -4.40 5.52 27.35
C ARG A 253 -5.71 4.77 27.09
N ASN A 254 -6.24 4.87 25.86
CA ASN A 254 -7.50 4.25 25.47
C ASN A 254 -7.53 4.06 23.94
N SER A 255 -7.31 2.84 23.46
CA SER A 255 -7.26 2.53 22.02
C SER A 255 -8.60 2.72 21.28
N ASN A 256 -9.70 2.97 21.99
CA ASN A 256 -10.99 3.32 21.40
C ASN A 256 -11.13 4.83 21.18
N HIS A 257 -10.27 5.66 21.75
CA HIS A 257 -10.25 7.10 21.58
C HIS A 257 -9.24 7.48 20.49
N VAL A 258 -9.72 8.04 19.39
CA VAL A 258 -8.90 8.25 18.19
C VAL A 258 -9.22 9.60 17.56
N TYR A 259 -8.19 10.34 17.19
CA TYR A 259 -8.29 11.56 16.41
C TYR A 259 -7.91 11.31 14.96
N VAL A 260 -8.62 11.98 14.05
CA VAL A 260 -8.40 11.90 12.60
C VAL A 260 -8.29 13.30 12.02
N GLY A 261 -7.17 13.55 11.33
CA GLY A 261 -6.89 14.81 10.64
C GLY A 261 -7.36 14.72 9.20
N ALA A 262 -8.12 15.72 8.75
CA ALA A 262 -8.71 15.78 7.42
C ALA A 262 -8.57 17.18 6.81
N ARG A 263 -9.05 17.34 5.57
CA ARG A 263 -9.03 18.64 4.86
C ARG A 263 -9.89 19.70 5.56
N THR A 264 -10.96 19.28 6.24
CA THR A 264 -11.95 20.21 6.83
C THR A 264 -11.77 20.41 8.33
N GLY A 265 -10.72 19.84 8.93
CA GLY A 265 -10.42 19.98 10.35
C GLY A 265 -10.04 18.68 11.04
N LEU A 266 -10.25 18.66 12.36
CA LEU A 266 -9.90 17.56 13.25
C LEU A 266 -11.17 16.87 13.75
N TYR A 267 -11.21 15.55 13.63
CA TYR A 267 -12.34 14.72 14.02
C TYR A 267 -11.94 13.85 15.21
N GLU A 268 -12.79 13.78 16.22
CA GLU A 268 -12.60 12.93 17.41
C GLU A 268 -13.59 11.79 17.39
N PHE A 269 -13.09 10.58 17.60
CA PHE A 269 -13.87 9.35 17.62
C PHE A 269 -13.71 8.63 18.95
N MET A 270 -14.83 8.09 19.44
CA MET A 270 -14.86 7.12 20.52
C MET A 270 -15.51 5.84 19.99
N SER A 271 -14.78 4.73 20.04
CA SER A 271 -15.23 3.41 19.54
C SER A 271 -15.77 3.50 18.10
N GLY A 272 -15.06 4.23 17.23
CA GLY A 272 -15.41 4.40 15.82
C GLY A 272 -16.60 5.34 15.54
N LYS A 273 -17.22 5.95 16.55
CA LYS A 273 -18.27 6.96 16.41
C LYS A 273 -17.74 8.36 16.63
N MET A 274 -18.07 9.30 15.73
CA MET A 274 -17.61 10.68 15.90
C MET A 274 -18.29 11.31 17.12
N VAL A 275 -17.49 11.80 18.06
CA VAL A 275 -17.95 12.47 19.29
C VAL A 275 -17.71 13.98 19.27
N ALA A 276 -16.70 14.44 18.54
CA ALA A 276 -16.45 15.86 18.33
C ALA A 276 -15.84 16.15 16.94
N PHE A 277 -16.00 17.38 16.49
CA PHE A 277 -15.42 17.91 15.26
C PHE A 277 -14.96 19.34 15.51
N TYR A 278 -13.70 19.62 15.16
CA TYR A 278 -13.04 20.90 15.40
C TYR A 278 -12.64 21.53 14.07
N ASN A 279 -13.02 22.80 13.90
CA ASN A 279 -12.71 23.63 12.75
C ASN A 279 -12.36 25.05 13.24
N LYS A 280 -12.29 26.04 12.34
CA LYS A 280 -11.85 27.39 12.70
C LYS A 280 -12.87 28.21 13.50
N ASP A 281 -14.13 27.77 13.57
CA ASP A 281 -15.21 28.50 14.23
C ASP A 281 -15.40 28.08 15.69
N ASN A 282 -14.92 26.88 16.06
CA ASN A 282 -15.10 26.31 17.40
C ASN A 282 -13.78 25.90 18.07
N SER A 283 -12.64 26.24 17.47
CA SER A 283 -11.31 25.94 18.00
C SER A 283 -10.28 26.99 17.57
N ILE A 284 -9.01 26.79 17.94
CA ILE A 284 -7.91 27.66 17.51
C ILE A 284 -7.35 27.32 16.13
N LEU A 285 -7.86 26.27 15.48
CA LEU A 285 -7.49 25.92 14.11
C LEU A 285 -7.78 27.08 13.15
N GLN A 286 -7.05 27.16 12.05
CA GLN A 286 -7.21 28.19 11.04
C GLN A 286 -7.46 27.59 9.66
N GLY A 287 -8.19 28.33 8.83
CA GLY A 287 -8.30 28.02 7.41
C GLY A 287 -6.95 28.22 6.71
N ALA A 288 -6.73 27.49 5.62
CA ALA A 288 -5.58 27.66 4.75
C ALA A 288 -5.57 29.05 4.12
N ILE A 289 -4.38 29.59 3.86
CA ILE A 289 -4.16 30.83 3.14
C ILE A 289 -3.91 30.49 1.67
N ASP A 290 -4.78 30.96 0.78
CA ASP A 290 -4.58 30.93 -0.66
C ASP A 290 -4.54 32.36 -1.20
N ARG A 291 -3.47 32.70 -1.92
CA ARG A 291 -3.24 34.04 -2.52
C ARG A 291 -3.49 35.20 -1.53
N GLY A 292 -3.04 35.03 -0.29
CA GLY A 292 -3.15 36.02 0.78
C GLY A 292 -4.52 36.08 1.48
N ARG A 293 -5.47 35.23 1.11
CA ARG A 293 -6.81 35.14 1.72
C ARG A 293 -6.94 33.86 2.55
N GLU A 294 -7.46 33.98 3.77
CA GLU A 294 -7.88 32.82 4.56
C GLU A 294 -9.17 32.20 3.99
N LEU A 295 -9.11 30.90 3.73
CA LEU A 295 -10.22 30.09 3.23
C LEU A 295 -11.19 29.70 4.36
N GLY A 296 -12.35 29.18 3.98
CA GLY A 296 -13.37 28.69 4.90
C GLY A 296 -13.06 27.30 5.48
N ASN A 297 -14.01 26.75 6.23
CA ASN A 297 -13.91 25.42 6.87
C ASN A 297 -13.78 24.24 5.89
N ASP A 298 -14.02 24.45 4.60
CA ASP A 298 -13.67 23.48 3.55
C ASP A 298 -12.16 23.25 3.43
N TYR A 299 -11.32 24.09 4.06
CA TYR A 299 -9.86 24.03 3.98
C TYR A 299 -9.20 24.34 5.33
N VAL A 300 -9.51 23.58 6.37
CA VAL A 300 -8.80 23.57 7.66
C VAL A 300 -7.90 22.34 7.68
N LEU A 301 -6.71 22.48 7.11
CA LEU A 301 -5.87 21.36 6.71
C LEU A 301 -5.12 20.76 7.91
N VAL A 302 -5.58 19.62 8.43
CA VAL A 302 -4.95 18.91 9.55
C VAL A 302 -4.32 17.61 9.07
N TYR A 303 -3.01 17.60 8.86
CA TYR A 303 -2.30 16.49 8.18
C TYR A 303 -1.18 15.84 8.98
N GLY A 304 -0.97 16.25 10.24
CA GLY A 304 -0.08 15.55 11.16
C GLY A 304 -0.68 15.49 12.56
N LEU A 305 -0.73 14.28 13.13
CA LEU A 305 -1.24 14.02 14.46
C LEU A 305 -0.32 13.02 15.17
N ALA A 306 0.01 13.29 16.44
CA ALA A 306 0.77 12.36 17.26
C ALA A 306 0.48 12.59 18.74
N TYR A 307 0.35 11.51 19.51
CA TYR A 307 0.37 11.62 20.97
C TYR A 307 1.81 11.68 21.46
N ASP A 308 2.07 12.55 22.44
CA ASP A 308 3.28 12.45 23.24
C ASP A 308 3.15 11.37 24.33
N ARG A 309 4.27 11.02 24.99
CA ARG A 309 4.25 10.03 26.09
C ARG A 309 3.49 10.51 27.32
N GLU A 310 3.27 11.80 27.47
CA GLU A 310 2.44 12.32 28.55
C GLU A 310 0.96 12.10 28.26
N GLY A 311 0.55 11.95 27.00
CA GLY A 311 -0.83 11.77 26.58
C GLY A 311 -1.50 13.05 26.08
N ASN A 312 -0.70 14.06 25.68
CA ASN A 312 -1.20 15.20 24.91
C ASN A 312 -1.16 14.88 23.42
N LEU A 313 -2.18 15.31 22.68
CA LEU A 313 -2.19 15.21 21.23
C LEU A 313 -1.54 16.46 20.63
N TRP A 314 -0.58 16.24 19.73
CA TRP A 314 0.00 17.28 18.90
C TRP A 314 -0.65 17.28 17.53
N VAL A 315 -0.85 18.48 16.98
CA VAL A 315 -1.61 18.73 15.75
C VAL A 315 -0.84 19.69 14.84
N LEU A 316 -0.62 19.30 13.59
CA LEU A 316 -0.09 20.16 12.53
C LEU A 316 -1.22 20.72 11.68
N ASN A 317 -1.41 22.04 11.73
CA ASN A 317 -2.39 22.76 10.91
C ASN A 317 -1.64 23.49 9.79
N ASN A 318 -1.91 23.09 8.55
CA ASN A 318 -1.14 23.48 7.38
C ASN A 318 -1.66 24.78 6.74
N GLN A 319 -0.77 25.49 6.04
CA GLN A 319 -1.09 26.70 5.28
C GLN A 319 -1.73 27.83 6.10
N THR A 320 -1.50 27.87 7.41
CA THR A 320 -2.16 28.83 8.29
C THR A 320 -1.45 30.18 8.33
N LYS A 321 -2.13 31.22 8.79
CA LYS A 321 -1.51 32.53 9.00
C LYS A 321 -0.61 32.56 10.25
N LYS A 322 -0.92 31.74 11.26
CA LYS A 322 -0.24 31.77 12.56
C LYS A 322 -0.12 30.39 13.18
N GLU A 323 -1.22 29.69 13.41
CA GLU A 323 -1.22 28.46 14.22
C GLU A 323 -0.82 27.26 13.36
N ASN A 324 0.45 26.84 13.44
CA ASN A 324 1.00 25.73 12.65
C ASN A 324 1.26 24.45 13.48
N LEU A 325 1.54 24.60 14.77
CA LEU A 325 1.74 23.52 15.74
C LEU A 325 0.87 23.79 16.96
N ILE A 326 0.01 22.83 17.30
CA ILE A 326 -0.98 22.94 18.37
C ILE A 326 -0.88 21.72 19.28
N ARG A 327 -1.06 21.92 20.58
CA ARG A 327 -1.22 20.85 21.57
C ARG A 327 -2.66 20.83 22.08
N VAL A 328 -3.30 19.68 22.02
CA VAL A 328 -4.53 19.36 22.74
C VAL A 328 -4.14 18.60 24.01
N SER A 329 -4.34 19.22 25.17
CA SER A 329 -4.07 18.57 26.46
C SER A 329 -5.06 17.46 26.78
N LYS A 330 -4.78 16.69 27.82
CA LYS A 330 -5.61 15.56 28.28
C LYS A 330 -7.07 15.92 28.57
N ASP A 331 -7.32 17.15 28.98
CA ASP A 331 -8.62 17.74 29.29
C ASP A 331 -9.26 18.44 28.07
N GLY A 332 -8.63 18.35 26.90
CA GLY A 332 -9.17 18.87 25.64
C GLY A 332 -8.83 20.33 25.32
N GLN A 333 -8.01 21.00 26.15
CA GLN A 333 -7.63 22.38 25.87
C GLN A 333 -6.62 22.46 24.72
N MET A 334 -6.94 23.27 23.71
CA MET A 334 -6.04 23.54 22.59
C MET A 334 -5.16 24.76 22.89
N THR A 335 -3.84 24.57 22.85
CA THR A 335 -2.84 25.63 23.04
C THR A 335 -1.93 25.69 21.82
N SER A 336 -1.66 26.89 21.31
CA SER A 336 -0.71 27.07 20.23
C SER A 336 0.73 27.00 20.73
N PHE A 337 1.56 26.31 19.94
CA PHE A 337 3.01 26.25 20.05
C PHE A 337 3.65 26.66 18.72
N SER A 338 3.03 27.59 17.98
CA SER A 338 3.45 28.01 16.66
C SER A 338 4.95 28.35 16.59
N LYS A 339 5.59 27.93 15.48
CA LYS A 339 7.03 28.11 15.23
C LYS A 339 7.30 28.89 13.95
N PRO A 340 8.20 29.89 13.97
CA PRO A 340 8.56 30.64 12.77
C PRO A 340 9.25 29.77 11.71
N GLU A 341 9.95 28.70 12.12
CA GLU A 341 10.58 27.74 11.22
C GLU A 341 9.59 26.96 10.35
N LEU A 342 8.31 26.96 10.75
CA LEU A 342 7.20 26.34 10.01
C LEU A 342 6.41 27.36 9.17
N MET A 343 6.99 28.54 8.94
CA MET A 343 6.42 29.62 8.13
C MET A 343 7.32 29.94 6.95
N LYS A 344 6.72 30.23 5.80
CA LYS A 344 7.37 30.74 4.60
C LYS A 344 6.56 31.90 4.06
N ASP A 345 7.19 33.06 3.87
CA ASP A 345 6.56 34.26 3.31
C ASP A 345 5.25 34.67 4.03
N GLY A 346 5.22 34.48 5.35
CA GLY A 346 4.07 34.81 6.20
C GLY A 346 2.93 33.77 6.20
N VAL A 347 3.12 32.60 5.58
CA VAL A 347 2.15 31.51 5.52
C VAL A 347 2.78 30.21 6.03
N GLY A 348 2.02 29.41 6.77
CA GLY A 348 2.44 28.11 7.26
C GLY A 348 2.78 27.15 6.12
N LEU A 349 3.69 26.21 6.39
CA LEU A 349 4.05 25.18 5.42
C LEU A 349 2.82 24.33 5.00
N SER A 350 2.87 23.80 3.77
CA SER A 350 1.70 23.27 3.06
C SER A 350 1.52 21.74 3.11
N GLY A 351 2.61 21.01 3.37
CA GLY A 351 2.67 19.55 3.32
C GLY A 351 3.20 18.93 4.62
N LEU A 352 3.03 19.62 5.75
CA LEU A 352 3.38 19.13 7.08
C LEU A 352 2.58 17.87 7.41
N SER A 353 3.29 16.75 7.51
CA SER A 353 2.69 15.42 7.72
C SER A 353 3.68 14.48 8.42
N GLN A 354 3.34 13.20 8.55
CA GLN A 354 4.25 12.17 9.11
C GLN A 354 4.67 12.41 10.57
N MET A 355 3.84 13.11 11.35
CA MET A 355 4.19 13.39 12.74
C MET A 355 4.14 12.14 13.61
N ARG A 356 5.24 11.84 14.30
CA ARG A 356 5.33 10.79 15.32
C ARG A 356 6.55 11.00 16.20
N LEU A 357 6.60 10.31 17.34
CA LEU A 357 7.74 10.36 18.25
C LEU A 357 8.90 9.50 17.76
N ASP A 358 10.12 9.94 18.04
CA ASP A 358 11.30 9.07 18.07
C ASP A 358 11.52 8.45 19.47
N SER A 359 12.54 7.60 19.59
CA SER A 359 12.95 6.95 20.82
C SER A 359 13.29 7.92 21.96
N ARG A 360 13.65 9.17 21.63
CA ARG A 360 14.06 10.25 22.54
C ARG A 360 12.91 11.18 22.93
N ASN A 361 11.69 10.91 22.48
CA ASN A 361 10.48 11.72 22.70
C ASN A 361 10.46 13.05 21.93
N LEU A 362 11.23 13.17 20.86
CA LEU A 362 11.11 14.28 19.93
C LEU A 362 10.00 13.98 18.94
N LEU A 363 9.17 14.98 18.65
CA LEU A 363 8.20 14.92 17.56
C LEU A 363 8.90 15.24 16.26
N TRP A 364 8.93 14.28 15.35
CA TRP A 364 9.51 14.45 14.03
C TRP A 364 8.40 14.44 12.98
N PHE A 365 8.55 15.27 11.96
CA PHE A 365 7.61 15.41 10.84
C PHE A 365 8.32 16.00 9.63
N CYS A 366 7.71 15.87 8.46
CA CYS A 366 8.28 16.39 7.22
C CYS A 366 7.32 17.35 6.51
N ASN A 367 7.85 18.14 5.59
CA ASN A 367 7.07 18.93 4.65
C ASN A 367 7.20 18.32 3.24
N ASP A 368 6.15 17.64 2.83
CA ASP A 368 5.99 17.06 1.50
C ASP A 368 5.46 18.13 0.53
N TYR A 369 6.31 19.11 0.20
CA TYR A 369 5.94 20.22 -0.67
C TYR A 369 7.15 20.94 -1.29
N TRP A 370 7.07 21.21 -2.58
CA TRP A 370 8.15 21.74 -3.43
C TRP A 370 8.67 23.13 -3.09
N ILE A 371 7.87 24.01 -2.48
CA ILE A 371 8.34 25.37 -2.15
C ILE A 371 9.39 25.34 -1.02
N GLN A 372 9.26 24.43 -0.07
CA GLN A 372 10.14 24.36 1.10
C GLN A 372 10.21 22.92 1.63
N PRO A 373 10.78 21.96 0.88
CA PRO A 373 10.95 20.61 1.37
C PRO A 373 11.79 20.64 2.66
N GLY A 374 11.46 19.77 3.62
CA GLY A 374 12.15 19.80 4.89
C GLY A 374 11.78 18.67 5.83
N LEU A 375 12.72 18.35 6.71
CA LEU A 375 12.51 17.51 7.89
C LEU A 375 12.58 18.41 9.13
N PHE A 376 11.74 18.14 10.12
CA PHE A 376 11.67 18.94 11.34
C PHE A 376 11.65 18.04 12.56
N SER A 377 12.30 18.49 13.63
CA SER A 377 12.14 17.89 14.96
C SER A 377 11.72 18.95 15.96
N TYR A 378 10.76 18.63 16.80
CA TYR A 378 10.28 19.47 17.87
C TYR A 378 10.46 18.75 19.20
N ASP A 379 11.01 19.46 20.17
CA ASP A 379 11.18 19.03 21.56
C ASP A 379 10.06 19.64 22.41
N PRO A 380 9.03 18.86 22.79
CA PRO A 380 7.92 19.36 23.60
C PRO A 380 8.35 19.85 24.99
N LYS A 381 9.44 19.29 25.53
CA LYS A 381 9.90 19.61 26.89
C LYS A 381 10.59 20.97 26.95
N ASN A 382 11.39 21.28 25.93
CA ASN A 382 12.17 22.53 25.88
C ASN A 382 11.56 23.59 24.95
N ASP A 383 10.45 23.27 24.28
CA ASP A 383 9.78 24.11 23.30
C ASP A 383 10.69 24.60 22.15
N LYS A 384 11.55 23.69 21.66
CA LYS A 384 12.52 23.99 20.60
C LYS A 384 12.23 23.20 19.34
N LEU A 385 12.27 23.88 18.19
CA LEU A 385 12.15 23.27 16.87
C LEU A 385 13.50 23.36 16.13
N LYS A 386 13.89 22.27 15.47
CA LYS A 386 15.02 22.22 14.54
C LYS A 386 14.51 21.94 13.14
N ALA A 387 14.95 22.73 12.17
CA ALA A 387 14.54 22.63 10.78
C ALA A 387 15.72 22.18 9.91
N TYR A 388 15.54 21.06 9.22
CA TYR A 388 16.49 20.50 8.28
C TYR A 388 15.97 20.72 6.85
N THR A 389 16.27 21.90 6.29
CA THR A 389 15.79 22.36 4.98
C THR A 389 16.91 22.51 3.95
N ARG A 390 18.17 22.25 4.34
CA ARG A 390 19.36 22.28 3.48
C ARG A 390 19.86 20.85 3.24
N PHE A 391 19.60 20.32 2.06
CA PHE A 391 19.97 18.94 1.69
C PHE A 391 21.34 18.92 1.02
N VAL A 392 22.37 18.75 1.86
CA VAL A 392 23.76 18.60 1.42
C VAL A 392 24.29 17.31 2.00
N ASN A 393 24.93 16.52 1.14
CA ASN A 393 25.50 15.24 1.52
C ASN A 393 26.84 15.40 2.27
N GLU A 394 27.39 14.29 2.74
CA GLU A 394 28.61 14.23 3.56
C GLU A 394 29.85 14.75 2.82
N ASP A 395 29.85 14.72 1.49
CA ASP A 395 30.93 15.26 0.65
C ASP A 395 30.78 16.77 0.40
N GLY A 396 29.73 17.41 0.92
CA GLY A 396 29.45 18.83 0.69
C GLY A 396 28.71 19.13 -0.61
N SER A 397 28.21 18.10 -1.31
CA SER A 397 27.42 18.27 -2.54
C SER A 397 25.96 18.57 -2.23
N ASN A 398 25.38 19.55 -2.93
CA ASN A 398 23.94 19.81 -2.86
C ASN A 398 23.16 18.66 -3.50
N VAL A 399 22.06 18.25 -2.86
CA VAL A 399 21.11 17.28 -3.39
C VAL A 399 19.80 18.00 -3.64
N ASP A 400 19.46 18.18 -4.91
CA ASP A 400 18.23 18.86 -5.31
C ASP A 400 17.03 17.96 -5.07
N ILE A 401 16.14 18.39 -4.16
CA ILE A 401 14.90 17.70 -3.86
C ILE A 401 13.72 18.65 -3.97
N THR A 402 12.54 18.10 -4.23
CA THR A 402 11.27 18.84 -4.26
C THR A 402 10.28 18.38 -3.19
N ALA A 403 10.58 17.33 -2.43
CA ALA A 403 9.79 16.93 -1.29
C ALA A 403 10.57 16.04 -0.33
N VAL A 404 10.16 16.07 0.94
CA VAL A 404 10.44 15.02 1.91
C VAL A 404 9.12 14.32 2.21
N HIS A 405 8.97 13.09 1.74
CA HIS A 405 7.70 12.35 1.83
C HIS A 405 7.53 11.64 3.18
N CYS A 406 8.63 11.13 3.73
CA CYS A 406 8.61 10.30 4.92
C CYS A 406 9.97 10.32 5.63
N TRP A 407 9.99 9.70 6.80
CA TRP A 407 11.22 9.46 7.55
C TRP A 407 11.12 8.10 8.27
N ALA A 408 12.15 7.66 8.97
CA ALA A 408 12.11 6.57 9.95
C ALA A 408 13.32 6.65 10.89
N GLU A 409 13.19 6.26 12.15
CA GLU A 409 14.35 6.09 13.04
C GLU A 409 14.89 4.66 12.90
N ASP A 410 16.21 4.49 12.79
CA ASP A 410 16.84 3.16 12.80
C ASP A 410 17.30 2.74 14.21
N LEU A 411 17.82 1.51 14.32
CA LEU A 411 18.26 0.94 15.59
C LEU A 411 19.49 1.66 16.19
N GLU A 412 20.20 2.47 15.41
CA GLU A 412 21.31 3.31 15.86
C GLU A 412 20.85 4.73 16.26
N HIS A 413 19.53 4.97 16.19
CA HIS A 413 18.88 6.26 16.46
C HIS A 413 19.24 7.36 15.46
N ASN A 414 19.66 7.00 14.25
CA ASN A 414 19.74 7.90 13.11
C ASN A 414 18.34 8.06 12.49
N ILE A 415 18.17 9.11 11.67
CA ILE A 415 16.89 9.38 10.99
C ILE A 415 17.08 9.22 9.49
N TRP A 416 16.46 8.19 8.93
CA TRP A 416 16.28 8.01 7.50
C TRP A 416 15.21 8.95 6.97
N VAL A 417 15.42 9.48 5.78
CA VAL A 417 14.58 10.49 5.14
C VAL A 417 14.31 10.08 3.71
N GLY A 418 13.03 9.93 3.35
CA GLY A 418 12.60 9.62 1.99
C GLY A 418 12.36 10.90 1.20
N THR A 419 13.08 11.06 0.09
CA THR A 419 13.02 12.27 -0.74
C THR A 419 12.76 11.92 -2.20
N THR A 420 12.53 12.94 -3.03
CA THR A 420 12.42 12.80 -4.48
C THR A 420 13.73 12.43 -5.19
N ALA A 421 14.86 12.39 -4.49
CA ALA A 421 16.19 12.10 -5.05
C ALA A 421 16.85 10.84 -4.45
N GLY A 422 16.10 10.04 -3.71
CA GLY A 422 16.58 8.86 -3.00
C GLY A 422 16.53 9.03 -1.47
N PRO A 423 16.93 8.00 -0.73
CA PRO A 423 17.01 8.06 0.73
C PRO A 423 18.23 8.88 1.18
N MET A 424 18.08 9.59 2.29
CA MET A 424 19.14 10.32 2.96
C MET A 424 19.14 9.98 4.44
N LEU A 425 20.31 9.97 5.08
CA LEU A 425 20.46 9.61 6.49
C LEU A 425 20.98 10.79 7.31
N LEU A 426 20.18 11.28 8.26
CA LEU A 426 20.64 12.22 9.27
C LEU A 426 21.20 11.42 10.46
N GLN A 427 22.52 11.41 10.58
CA GLN A 427 23.18 10.75 11.71
C GLN A 427 22.84 11.43 13.03
N ARG A 428 22.76 10.65 14.11
CA ARG A 428 22.50 11.15 15.47
C ARG A 428 23.44 12.28 15.89
N SER A 429 24.72 12.17 15.52
CA SER A 429 25.74 13.19 15.82
C SER A 429 25.43 14.55 15.17
N GLN A 430 24.78 14.55 14.00
CA GLN A 430 24.44 15.75 13.24
C GLN A 430 23.17 16.44 13.73
N MET A 431 22.35 15.80 14.56
CA MET A 431 21.06 16.34 14.99
C MET A 431 21.19 17.59 15.87
N ASN A 432 22.34 17.79 16.52
CA ASN A 432 22.60 18.97 17.36
C ASN A 432 23.24 20.12 16.59
N GLU A 433 23.64 19.88 15.34
CA GLU A 433 24.14 20.93 14.44
C GLU A 433 22.96 21.75 13.91
N GLN A 434 23.04 23.07 14.04
CA GLN A 434 21.96 23.96 13.63
C GLN A 434 22.03 24.29 12.14
N ASP A 435 23.17 24.80 11.68
CA ASP A 435 23.32 25.27 10.28
C ASP A 435 24.29 24.43 9.45
N ASN A 436 25.08 23.57 10.10
CA ASN A 436 26.18 22.83 9.47
C ASN A 436 25.94 21.32 9.35
N TYR A 437 24.76 20.81 9.73
CA TYR A 437 24.45 19.40 9.58
C TYR A 437 24.66 18.92 8.13
N ARG A 438 25.06 17.67 7.99
CA ARG A 438 25.12 16.97 6.71
C ARG A 438 24.27 15.71 6.78
N PHE A 439 23.63 15.41 5.67
CA PHE A 439 23.04 14.10 5.47
C PHE A 439 24.09 13.16 4.89
N VAL A 440 23.95 11.88 5.13
CA VAL A 440 24.72 10.84 4.46
C VAL A 440 23.90 10.29 3.31
N GLN A 441 24.47 10.23 2.10
CA GLN A 441 23.98 9.38 1.02
C GLN A 441 24.82 8.11 1.02
N VAL A 442 24.24 6.98 1.47
CA VAL A 442 24.99 5.73 1.56
C VAL A 442 25.58 5.35 0.21
N LYS A 443 26.89 5.15 0.16
CA LYS A 443 27.62 4.70 -1.03
C LYS A 443 27.69 3.17 -1.05
N VAL A 444 27.14 2.57 -2.10
CA VAL A 444 27.14 1.13 -2.35
C VAL A 444 28.23 0.82 -3.39
N PRO A 445 29.28 0.05 -3.03
CA PRO A 445 30.33 -0.32 -3.97
C PRO A 445 29.80 -1.11 -5.16
N ARG A 446 30.28 -0.82 -6.38
CA ARG A 446 29.89 -1.56 -7.59
C ARG A 446 30.45 -2.99 -7.64
N ASN A 447 31.57 -3.22 -6.95
CA ASN A 447 32.28 -4.50 -6.93
C ASN A 447 32.64 -5.05 -8.33
N ASP A 448 32.79 -4.18 -9.32
CA ASP A 448 33.12 -4.49 -10.73
C ASP A 448 34.60 -4.25 -11.08
N GLY A 449 35.44 -4.02 -10.07
CA GLY A 449 36.87 -3.71 -10.22
C GLY A 449 37.18 -2.24 -10.52
N THR A 450 36.18 -1.36 -10.66
CA THR A 450 36.40 0.07 -10.92
C THR A 450 36.75 0.89 -9.68
N ASN A 451 36.57 0.32 -8.48
CA ASN A 451 36.65 1.01 -7.19
C ASN A 451 35.69 2.23 -7.10
N LEU A 452 34.59 2.19 -7.85
CA LEU A 452 33.51 3.17 -7.81
C LEU A 452 32.36 2.66 -6.93
N ALA A 453 31.56 3.60 -6.45
CA ALA A 453 30.33 3.36 -5.72
C ALA A 453 29.21 4.23 -6.28
N ASP A 454 27.98 3.73 -6.18
CA ASP A 454 26.78 4.49 -6.49
C ASP A 454 26.05 4.83 -5.19
N TYR A 455 25.32 5.94 -5.16
CA TYR A 455 24.47 6.24 -4.00
C TYR A 455 23.28 5.27 -3.97
N LEU A 456 22.98 4.74 -2.78
CA LEU A 456 21.88 3.82 -2.53
C LEU A 456 20.57 4.43 -3.05
N LEU A 457 19.95 3.75 -4.03
CA LEU A 457 18.67 4.14 -4.62
C LEU A 457 18.62 5.61 -5.13
N ALA A 458 19.76 6.12 -5.61
CA ALA A 458 19.88 7.49 -6.11
C ALA A 458 18.83 7.82 -7.19
N GLY A 459 18.19 8.97 -7.07
CA GLY A 459 17.22 9.47 -8.05
C GLY A 459 15.85 8.78 -8.02
N LEU A 460 15.64 7.77 -7.15
CA LEU A 460 14.32 7.20 -6.93
C LEU A 460 13.51 8.11 -5.99
N ASP A 461 12.23 8.27 -6.31
CA ASP A 461 11.29 9.01 -5.46
C ASP A 461 10.79 8.09 -4.32
N ILE A 462 11.32 8.29 -3.11
CA ILE A 462 11.09 7.47 -1.92
C ILE A 462 9.90 8.01 -1.12
N THR A 463 8.77 7.30 -1.18
CA THR A 463 7.49 7.72 -0.60
C THR A 463 7.24 7.15 0.79
N ALA A 464 7.85 6.01 1.12
CA ALA A 464 7.67 5.35 2.42
C ALA A 464 8.96 4.68 2.90
N ILE A 465 9.22 4.74 4.20
CA ILE A 465 10.32 4.04 4.86
C ILE A 465 9.78 3.35 6.11
N ALA A 466 10.16 2.09 6.30
CA ALA A 466 10.03 1.39 7.56
C ALA A 466 11.34 0.67 7.89
N VAL A 467 11.64 0.52 9.19
CA VAL A 467 12.79 -0.25 9.67
C VAL A 467 12.24 -1.43 10.45
N ASP A 468 12.61 -2.65 10.06
CA ASP A 468 12.15 -3.85 10.77
C ASP A 468 13.01 -4.17 12.00
N GLY A 469 12.57 -5.17 12.78
CA GLY A 469 13.25 -5.58 14.01
C GLY A 469 14.70 -6.08 13.82
N GLY A 470 15.11 -6.40 12.59
CA GLY A 470 16.49 -6.73 12.23
C GLY A 470 17.32 -5.53 11.76
N GLY A 471 16.79 -4.31 11.83
CA GLY A 471 17.47 -3.09 11.40
C GLY A 471 17.54 -2.89 9.88
N ARG A 472 16.81 -3.71 9.11
CA ARG A 472 16.74 -3.63 7.64
C ARG A 472 15.77 -2.54 7.23
N LYS A 473 16.02 -1.92 6.08
CA LYS A 473 15.23 -0.78 5.62
C LYS A 473 14.33 -1.22 4.48
N TRP A 474 13.03 -0.99 4.66
CA TRP A 474 12.01 -1.13 3.64
C TRP A 474 11.78 0.23 2.99
N PHE A 475 12.10 0.37 1.70
CA PHE A 475 11.87 1.59 0.92
C PHE A 475 10.74 1.36 -0.08
N GLY A 476 9.64 2.07 0.09
CA GLY A 476 8.58 2.19 -0.91
C GLY A 476 8.84 3.35 -1.83
N THR A 477 8.57 3.17 -3.12
CA THR A 477 8.84 4.20 -4.13
C THR A 477 7.60 4.62 -4.91
N LYS A 478 7.72 5.74 -5.62
CA LYS A 478 6.77 6.14 -6.65
C LYS A 478 7.13 5.48 -7.99
N GLY A 479 6.64 4.27 -8.20
CA GLY A 479 6.60 3.63 -9.52
C GLY A 479 7.62 2.52 -9.75
N THR A 480 8.49 2.23 -8.79
CA THR A 480 9.46 1.11 -8.87
C THR A 480 9.28 0.05 -7.77
N GLY A 481 8.21 0.13 -6.97
CA GLY A 481 7.84 -0.90 -6.00
C GLY A 481 8.53 -0.76 -4.65
N VAL A 482 8.89 -1.89 -4.04
CA VAL A 482 9.45 -1.96 -2.68
C VAL A 482 10.84 -2.58 -2.69
N TYR A 483 11.80 -1.92 -2.06
CA TYR A 483 13.16 -2.42 -1.85
C TYR A 483 13.35 -2.80 -0.39
N LEU A 484 13.96 -3.97 -0.12
CA LEU A 484 14.46 -4.34 1.20
C LEU A 484 15.98 -4.30 1.18
N ILE A 485 16.55 -3.44 2.01
CA ILE A 485 18.00 -3.23 2.13
C ILE A 485 18.49 -3.75 3.48
N SER A 486 19.64 -4.43 3.48
CA SER A 486 20.28 -4.98 4.68
C SER A 486 20.57 -3.92 5.75
N ALA A 487 20.77 -4.37 7.00
CA ALA A 487 21.01 -3.47 8.13
C ALA A 487 22.27 -2.61 7.95
N ASP A 488 23.32 -3.16 7.34
CA ASP A 488 24.56 -2.45 7.00
C ASP A 488 24.45 -1.54 5.75
N ASN A 489 23.29 -1.55 5.09
CA ASN A 489 22.97 -0.80 3.88
C ASN A 489 23.72 -1.22 2.60
N MET A 490 24.45 -2.34 2.63
CA MET A 490 25.32 -2.74 1.52
C MET A 490 24.67 -3.70 0.52
N THR A 491 23.59 -4.38 0.92
CA THR A 491 22.96 -5.44 0.12
C THR A 491 21.47 -5.16 -0.09
N GLN A 492 21.02 -5.21 -1.34
CA GLN A 492 19.60 -5.33 -1.66
C GLN A 492 19.18 -6.78 -1.47
N LEU A 493 18.39 -7.04 -0.42
CA LEU A 493 17.93 -8.37 -0.05
C LEU A 493 16.74 -8.81 -0.91
N GLN A 494 15.80 -7.89 -1.18
CA GLN A 494 14.62 -8.13 -2.00
C GLN A 494 14.22 -6.88 -2.79
N HIS A 495 13.54 -7.08 -3.92
CA HIS A 495 12.89 -6.02 -4.69
C HIS A 495 11.57 -6.54 -5.24
N PHE A 496 10.46 -5.97 -4.77
CA PHE A 496 9.10 -6.36 -5.15
C PHE A 496 8.53 -5.37 -6.16
N THR A 497 8.09 -5.88 -7.30
CA THR A 497 7.36 -5.15 -8.34
C THR A 497 6.10 -5.92 -8.74
N THR A 498 5.19 -5.27 -9.46
CA THR A 498 3.99 -5.93 -10.00
C THR A 498 4.29 -7.07 -10.97
N THR A 499 5.49 -7.11 -11.56
CA THR A 499 5.90 -8.09 -12.58
C THR A 499 6.67 -9.28 -12.02
N ASN A 500 7.39 -9.11 -10.91
CA ASN A 500 8.15 -10.19 -10.26
C ASN A 500 7.49 -10.72 -8.99
N SER A 501 6.38 -10.12 -8.56
CA SER A 501 5.68 -10.45 -7.32
C SER A 501 4.17 -10.20 -7.41
N HIS A 502 3.45 -10.52 -6.33
CA HIS A 502 2.02 -10.25 -6.20
C HIS A 502 1.69 -8.83 -5.72
N LEU A 503 2.67 -7.92 -5.67
CA LEU A 503 2.45 -6.51 -5.38
C LEU A 503 1.33 -5.94 -6.29
N LEU A 504 0.42 -5.16 -5.70
CA LEU A 504 -0.78 -4.65 -6.38
C LEU A 504 -0.46 -3.45 -7.28
N SER A 505 0.54 -2.65 -6.92
CA SER A 505 1.05 -1.53 -7.72
C SER A 505 2.48 -1.18 -7.31
N ASN A 506 3.27 -0.65 -8.25
CA ASN A 506 4.62 -0.15 -7.98
C ASN A 506 4.61 1.23 -7.32
N ASN A 507 3.44 1.88 -7.17
CA ASN A 507 3.28 3.14 -6.45
C ASN A 507 2.93 2.86 -4.98
N ILE A 508 3.92 2.97 -4.11
CA ILE A 508 3.77 2.73 -2.67
C ILE A 508 3.40 4.03 -1.98
N GLN A 509 2.39 4.00 -1.11
CA GLN A 509 1.93 5.17 -0.36
C GLN A 509 2.38 5.12 1.10
N SER A 510 2.42 3.94 1.72
CA SER A 510 2.82 3.76 3.12
C SER A 510 3.29 2.32 3.35
N ILE A 511 4.21 2.15 4.30
CA ILE A 511 4.67 0.85 4.78
C ILE A 511 4.51 0.84 6.30
N SER A 512 3.85 -0.19 6.82
CA SER A 512 3.72 -0.45 8.26
C SER A 512 4.13 -1.87 8.58
N ILE A 513 4.65 -2.12 9.78
CA ILE A 513 5.13 -3.44 10.19
C ILE A 513 4.41 -3.85 11.47
N ASN A 514 3.86 -5.06 11.49
CA ASN A 514 3.55 -5.75 12.73
C ASN A 514 4.83 -6.37 13.28
N ASP A 515 5.54 -5.59 14.09
CA ASP A 515 6.81 -5.98 14.70
C ASP A 515 6.75 -7.31 15.46
N ALA A 516 5.58 -7.69 15.98
CA ALA A 516 5.44 -8.94 16.73
C ALA A 516 5.48 -10.19 15.83
N THR A 517 4.99 -10.08 14.58
CA THR A 517 4.88 -11.22 13.65
C THR A 517 5.83 -11.13 12.46
N GLY A 518 6.36 -9.94 12.18
CA GLY A 518 7.12 -9.66 10.97
C GLY A 518 6.25 -9.40 9.73
N GLU A 519 4.93 -9.30 9.89
CA GLU A 519 4.05 -8.97 8.76
C GLU A 519 4.22 -7.50 8.35
N VAL A 520 4.64 -7.29 7.11
CA VAL A 520 4.86 -5.98 6.51
C VAL A 520 3.67 -5.66 5.60
N PHE A 521 3.00 -4.55 5.85
CA PHE A 521 1.88 -4.05 5.08
C PHE A 521 2.35 -2.99 4.08
N PHE A 522 1.99 -3.16 2.81
CA PHE A 522 2.20 -2.20 1.74
C PHE A 522 0.87 -1.59 1.32
N ALA A 523 0.66 -0.31 1.65
CA ALA A 523 -0.41 0.47 1.08
C ALA A 523 0.01 0.98 -0.30
N THR A 524 -0.75 0.60 -1.32
CA THR A 524 -0.51 1.01 -2.71
C THR A 524 -1.69 1.83 -3.24
N ASP A 525 -1.54 2.49 -4.38
CA ASP A 525 -2.67 3.16 -5.07
C ASP A 525 -3.75 2.21 -5.60
N ASN A 526 -3.51 0.90 -5.59
CA ASN A 526 -4.48 -0.15 -5.96
C ASN A 526 -5.03 -0.95 -4.76
N GLY A 527 -4.66 -0.60 -3.53
CA GLY A 527 -5.10 -1.31 -2.33
C GLY A 527 -3.96 -1.73 -1.40
N LEU A 528 -4.33 -2.51 -0.39
CA LEU A 528 -3.43 -3.04 0.63
C LEU A 528 -3.02 -4.47 0.30
N CYS A 529 -1.73 -4.78 0.42
CA CYS A 529 -1.24 -6.16 0.48
C CYS A 529 -0.23 -6.29 1.63
N SER A 530 -0.02 -7.51 2.12
CA SER A 530 1.00 -7.79 3.13
C SER A 530 2.00 -8.85 2.65
N TYR A 531 3.17 -8.84 3.29
CA TYR A 531 4.26 -9.77 3.09
C TYR A 531 4.74 -10.25 4.46
N MET A 532 4.83 -11.56 4.65
CA MET A 532 5.36 -12.13 5.89
C MET A 532 6.89 -12.12 5.83
N SER A 533 7.51 -11.20 6.57
CA SER A 533 8.95 -11.09 6.66
C SER A 533 9.52 -12.11 7.65
N ASP A 534 10.81 -12.39 7.49
CA ASP A 534 11.60 -13.27 8.37
C ASP A 534 12.23 -12.52 9.57
N ALA A 535 11.88 -11.26 9.78
CA ALA A 535 12.33 -10.44 10.90
C ALA A 535 11.17 -10.04 11.80
N THR A 536 11.28 -10.35 13.09
CA THR A 536 10.41 -9.85 14.16
C THR A 536 11.19 -8.92 15.09
N LYS A 537 10.50 -8.24 16.00
CA LYS A 537 11.15 -7.48 17.06
C LYS A 537 11.90 -8.41 18.02
N ALA A 538 13.14 -8.04 18.34
CA ALA A 538 13.96 -8.75 19.30
C ALA A 538 13.45 -8.59 20.74
N VAL A 539 13.78 -9.57 21.59
CA VAL A 539 13.57 -9.49 23.05
C VAL A 539 14.90 -9.26 23.75
N ASP A 540 14.89 -8.44 24.80
CA ASP A 540 16.12 -8.11 25.54
C ASP A 540 16.67 -9.29 26.33
N LEU A 541 15.78 -10.12 26.88
CA LEU A 541 16.12 -11.29 27.70
C LEU A 541 15.31 -12.51 27.24
N PRO A 542 15.86 -13.32 26.31
CA PRO A 542 15.25 -14.57 25.88
C PRO A 542 15.15 -15.54 27.04
N ASN A 543 14.08 -16.35 27.07
CA ASN A 543 13.93 -17.44 28.02
C ASN A 543 13.11 -18.59 27.41
N ASP A 544 13.02 -19.70 28.12
CA ASP A 544 12.35 -20.91 27.62
C ASP A 544 10.84 -20.75 27.40
N GLU A 545 10.20 -19.71 27.95
CA GLU A 545 8.78 -19.41 27.72
C GLU A 545 8.56 -18.54 26.47
N THR A 546 9.56 -17.73 26.10
CA THR A 546 9.47 -16.81 24.95
C THR A 546 10.15 -17.35 23.70
N THR A 547 11.18 -18.17 23.84
CA THR A 547 11.89 -18.79 22.72
C THR A 547 11.24 -20.11 22.31
N TYR A 548 10.55 -20.13 21.18
CA TYR A 548 9.93 -21.34 20.64
C TYR A 548 9.98 -21.38 19.11
N ALA A 549 9.74 -22.57 18.57
CA ALA A 549 9.67 -22.80 17.13
C ALA A 549 8.23 -23.09 16.69
N TYR A 550 7.86 -22.62 15.50
CA TYR A 550 6.61 -22.99 14.83
C TYR A 550 6.79 -23.15 13.31
N PRO A 551 6.03 -24.06 12.67
CA PRO A 551 5.14 -25.03 13.29
C PRO A 551 5.93 -26.09 14.09
N ASN A 552 5.36 -26.54 15.21
CA ASN A 552 5.94 -27.58 16.04
C ASN A 552 4.83 -28.47 16.65
N PRO A 553 4.76 -29.77 16.29
CA PRO A 553 5.64 -30.48 15.38
C PRO A 553 5.47 -30.03 13.92
N VAL A 554 6.55 -30.13 13.15
CA VAL A 554 6.53 -30.02 11.69
C VAL A 554 5.89 -31.29 11.15
N LYS A 555 4.69 -31.15 10.59
CA LYS A 555 3.85 -32.27 10.15
C LYS A 555 4.35 -32.89 8.83
N PRO A 556 4.00 -34.16 8.55
CA PRO A 556 4.29 -34.79 7.27
C PRO A 556 3.77 -33.96 6.10
N GLY A 557 4.58 -33.80 5.07
CA GLY A 557 4.24 -33.00 3.88
C GLY A 557 4.36 -31.48 4.03
N TYR A 558 4.67 -30.93 5.22
CA TYR A 558 4.93 -29.49 5.37
C TYR A 558 6.26 -29.10 4.75
N THR A 559 6.27 -28.23 3.73
CA THR A 559 7.49 -27.76 3.05
C THR A 559 7.78 -26.28 3.27
N GLY A 560 7.03 -25.62 4.17
CA GLY A 560 7.22 -24.21 4.49
C GLY A 560 8.36 -23.96 5.49
N PRO A 561 8.58 -22.68 5.84
CA PRO A 561 9.59 -22.28 6.82
C PRO A 561 9.24 -22.73 8.24
N ILE A 562 10.26 -23.14 8.99
CA ILE A 562 10.21 -23.35 10.44
C ILE A 562 10.82 -22.11 11.08
N THR A 563 10.02 -21.33 11.79
CA THR A 563 10.44 -20.07 12.40
C THR A 563 10.70 -20.28 13.88
N ILE A 564 11.87 -19.86 14.34
CA ILE A 564 12.21 -19.71 15.75
C ILE A 564 12.03 -18.24 16.10
N VAL A 565 11.30 -17.95 17.17
CA VAL A 565 11.00 -16.58 17.63
C VAL A 565 11.40 -16.39 19.09
N GLY A 566 11.31 -15.15 19.58
CA GLY A 566 11.68 -14.81 20.95
C GLY A 566 13.19 -14.78 21.16
N LEU A 567 13.93 -14.37 20.13
CA LEU A 567 15.37 -14.24 20.13
C LEU A 567 15.80 -12.80 20.44
N SER A 568 17.03 -12.63 20.92
CA SER A 568 17.68 -11.31 20.95
C SER A 568 18.24 -10.96 19.57
N LEU A 569 18.56 -9.68 19.40
CA LEU A 569 19.16 -9.17 18.18
C LEU A 569 20.56 -9.77 17.97
N ASN A 570 20.84 -10.20 16.74
CA ASN A 570 22.15 -10.71 16.30
C ASN A 570 22.67 -11.93 17.10
N VAL A 571 21.78 -12.81 17.57
CA VAL A 571 22.21 -14.05 18.24
C VAL A 571 22.58 -15.13 17.23
N ASP A 572 23.62 -15.90 17.55
CA ASP A 572 23.97 -17.10 16.81
C ASP A 572 22.96 -18.20 17.10
N VAL A 573 22.42 -18.81 16.04
CA VAL A 573 21.47 -19.92 16.11
C VAL A 573 22.11 -21.16 15.51
N LYS A 574 22.12 -22.25 16.27
CA LYS A 574 22.59 -23.56 15.83
C LYS A 574 21.51 -24.60 16.03
N ILE A 575 21.15 -25.28 14.94
CA ILE A 575 20.20 -26.40 14.96
C ILE A 575 21.01 -27.69 14.92
N VAL A 576 20.85 -28.53 15.93
CA VAL A 576 21.60 -29.78 16.08
C VAL A 576 20.65 -30.97 16.29
N THR A 577 21.11 -32.17 15.94
CA THR A 577 20.43 -33.41 16.36
C THR A 577 20.56 -33.61 17.89
N THR A 578 19.80 -34.53 18.47
CA THR A 578 19.92 -34.88 19.90
C THR A 578 21.31 -35.36 20.32
N ASN A 579 22.13 -35.83 19.36
CA ASN A 579 23.50 -36.26 19.59
C ASN A 579 24.53 -35.14 19.29
N GLY A 580 24.08 -33.89 19.07
CA GLY A 580 24.92 -32.71 18.91
C GLY A 580 25.48 -32.48 17.50
N VAL A 581 25.07 -33.27 16.51
CA VAL A 581 25.50 -33.04 15.11
C VAL A 581 24.82 -31.81 14.54
N LEU A 582 25.60 -30.85 14.03
CA LEU A 582 25.13 -29.62 13.42
C LEU A 582 24.38 -29.87 12.11
N VAL A 583 23.19 -29.29 12.00
CA VAL A 583 22.24 -29.45 10.90
C VAL A 583 22.10 -28.17 10.11
N ALA A 584 21.90 -27.05 10.80
CA ALA A 584 21.80 -25.72 10.22
C ALA A 584 22.34 -24.68 11.21
N GLU A 585 22.79 -23.54 10.71
CA GLU A 585 23.22 -22.42 11.54
C GLU A 585 22.98 -21.09 10.82
N GLY A 586 22.98 -20.00 11.59
CA GLY A 586 22.98 -18.64 11.11
C GLY A 586 22.75 -17.66 12.25
N THR A 587 22.36 -16.43 11.92
CA THR A 587 22.16 -15.35 12.89
C THR A 587 20.70 -14.89 12.87
N SER A 588 20.16 -14.46 14.01
CA SER A 588 18.79 -13.94 14.08
C SER A 588 18.61 -12.67 13.23
N ASN A 589 17.47 -12.57 12.56
CA ASN A 589 16.96 -11.35 11.94
C ASN A 589 16.00 -10.69 12.93
N GLY A 590 16.53 -9.78 13.76
CA GLY A 590 15.78 -9.26 14.89
C GLY A 590 15.49 -10.37 15.91
N GLY A 591 14.21 -10.60 16.21
CA GLY A 591 13.77 -11.60 17.17
C GLY A 591 13.51 -12.99 16.62
N SER A 592 13.86 -13.25 15.35
CA SER A 592 13.53 -14.51 14.67
C SER A 592 14.66 -15.12 13.86
N PHE A 593 14.59 -16.43 13.65
CA PHE A 593 15.44 -17.19 12.73
C PHE A 593 14.58 -18.16 11.93
N VAL A 594 14.76 -18.21 10.61
CA VAL A 594 13.97 -19.07 9.72
C VAL A 594 14.81 -20.21 9.17
N TRP A 595 14.29 -21.43 9.31
CA TRP A 595 14.91 -22.65 8.82
C TRP A 595 14.00 -23.37 7.82
N ASP A 596 14.54 -23.81 6.68
CA ASP A 596 13.77 -24.51 5.64
C ASP A 596 13.58 -26.02 5.91
N GLY A 597 14.00 -26.49 7.09
CA GLY A 597 13.93 -27.91 7.46
C GLY A 597 14.95 -28.78 6.74
N LYS A 598 16.01 -28.21 6.15
CA LYS A 598 17.06 -28.96 5.46
C LYS A 598 18.39 -28.88 6.21
N ASP A 599 19.24 -29.87 5.96
CA ASP A 599 20.63 -29.87 6.41
C ASP A 599 21.51 -28.94 5.55
N LYS A 600 22.77 -28.77 5.93
CA LYS A 600 23.77 -27.97 5.19
C LYS A 600 24.00 -28.39 3.74
N ASN A 601 23.59 -29.60 3.34
CA ASN A 601 23.68 -30.08 1.97
C ASN A 601 22.38 -29.84 1.18
N GLY A 602 21.41 -29.12 1.77
CA GLY A 602 20.11 -28.87 1.17
C GLY A 602 19.19 -30.09 1.14
N LYS A 603 19.46 -31.13 1.94
CA LYS A 603 18.59 -32.31 2.04
C LYS A 603 17.61 -32.16 3.19
N ARG A 604 16.34 -32.49 2.95
CA ARG A 604 15.30 -32.54 4.00
C ARG A 604 15.76 -33.44 5.15
N VAL A 605 15.68 -32.92 6.37
CA VAL A 605 16.10 -33.67 7.56
C VAL A 605 15.17 -34.84 7.85
N ALA A 606 15.68 -35.88 8.52
CA ALA A 606 14.90 -37.04 8.90
C ALA A 606 13.85 -36.73 9.99
N SER A 607 12.91 -37.66 10.22
CA SER A 607 12.00 -37.54 11.36
C SER A 607 12.80 -37.64 12.67
N GLY A 608 12.54 -36.74 13.61
CA GLY A 608 13.30 -36.67 14.86
C GLY A 608 13.09 -35.36 15.61
N VAL A 609 13.72 -35.25 16.78
CA VAL A 609 13.79 -34.01 17.55
C VAL A 609 15.11 -33.32 17.27
N TYR A 610 15.03 -32.03 16.96
CA TYR A 610 16.16 -31.14 16.74
C TYR A 610 16.21 -30.12 17.87
N MET A 611 17.41 -29.86 18.38
CA MET A 611 17.67 -28.86 19.41
C MET A 611 18.10 -27.58 18.72
N VAL A 612 17.45 -26.47 19.06
CA VAL A 612 17.83 -25.13 18.62
C VAL A 612 18.56 -24.48 19.78
N GLN A 613 19.83 -24.21 19.60
CA GLN A 613 20.70 -23.55 20.57
C GLN A 613 20.94 -22.13 20.12
N THR A 614 20.76 -21.19 21.03
CA THR A 614 21.00 -19.76 20.78
C THR A 614 22.09 -19.29 21.72
N ALA A 615 22.92 -18.37 21.26
CA ALA A 615 23.91 -17.70 22.09
C ALA A 615 24.07 -16.25 21.60
N ASP A 616 24.15 -15.30 22.52
CA ASP A 616 24.62 -13.96 22.18
C ASP A 616 26.11 -13.96 21.81
N GLU A 617 26.58 -12.83 21.24
CA GLU A 617 27.95 -12.67 20.76
C GLU A 617 29.03 -12.88 21.84
N ASN A 618 28.66 -12.74 23.12
CA ASN A 618 29.56 -12.92 24.27
C ASN A 618 29.45 -14.33 24.88
N GLY A 619 28.44 -15.11 24.50
CA GLY A 619 28.12 -16.42 25.08
C GLY A 619 27.50 -16.35 26.48
N ASP A 620 27.04 -15.18 26.90
CA ASP A 620 26.55 -14.92 28.26
C ASP A 620 25.07 -15.29 28.42
N ASN A 621 24.29 -15.15 27.35
CA ASN A 621 22.88 -15.52 27.32
C ASN A 621 22.62 -16.52 26.20
N GLY A 622 22.02 -17.66 26.56
CA GLY A 622 21.61 -18.68 25.59
C GLY A 622 20.32 -19.35 26.02
N THR A 623 19.46 -19.64 25.04
CA THR A 623 18.23 -20.41 25.21
C THR A 623 18.29 -21.68 24.38
N VAL A 624 17.49 -22.66 24.79
CA VAL A 624 17.36 -23.91 24.04
C VAL A 624 15.89 -24.21 23.82
N CYS A 625 15.46 -24.26 22.57
CA CYS A 625 14.14 -24.76 22.21
C CYS A 625 14.26 -26.04 21.35
N LYS A 626 13.13 -26.73 21.16
CA LYS A 626 13.08 -28.02 20.47
C LYS A 626 12.10 -27.97 19.30
N VAL A 627 12.48 -28.57 18.18
CA VAL A 627 11.62 -28.76 17.01
C VAL A 627 11.45 -30.26 16.77
N ALA A 628 10.23 -30.76 16.75
CA ALA A 628 9.95 -32.12 16.30
C ALA A 628 9.60 -32.10 14.81
N VAL A 629 10.32 -32.88 13.99
CA VAL A 629 10.03 -33.08 12.57
C VAL A 629 9.49 -34.48 12.34
N VAL A 630 8.38 -34.57 11.61
CA VAL A 630 7.77 -35.84 11.19
C VAL A 630 7.59 -35.78 9.68
N ASN A 631 8.34 -36.61 8.95
CA ASN A 631 8.21 -36.75 7.50
C ASN A 631 7.32 -37.92 7.10
#